data_AF-E2B0E5-F1
#
_entry.id   AF-E2B0E5-F1
#
_cell.length_a   1.000
_cell.length_b   1.000
_cell.length_c   1.000
_cell.angle_alpha   90.00
_cell.angle_beta   90.00
_cell.angle_gamma   90.00
#
_symmetry.space_group_name_H-M   'P 1'
#
loop_
_entity.id
_entity.type
_entity.pdbx_description
1 polymer ?
#
loop_
_entity_poly.entity_id
_entity_poly.type
_entity_poly.pdbx_seq_one_letter_code
_entity_poly.pdbx_strand_id
1 'polypeptide(L)'
;MSGNKCRNCGSTNIETDPARGDAICMECGFVLEDSVIVSQPTFEESSSGKVMPKYFVPNDSTGGATNFGARYFNEKESSKQTLENARKGIIHLAMQLGLDENDINMSVRIYESALKRNMTRGRKQVHNQAACVYITCRHGDNPRILYIYSNAKSLSRI
;
A
#
# COMPACT_ATOMS: atom_id res chain seq x y z
N MET A 1 44.75 12.13 13.97
CA MET A 1 43.37 11.68 13.71
C MET A 1 43.44 10.19 13.43
N SER A 2 42.90 9.37 14.33
CA SER A 2 43.04 7.91 14.32
C SER A 2 42.28 7.31 13.14
N GLY A 3 43.01 6.74 12.17
CA GLY A 3 42.42 6.04 11.05
C GLY A 3 41.58 4.85 11.52
N ASN A 4 40.34 4.78 11.07
CA ASN A 4 39.42 3.69 11.36
C ASN A 4 40.04 2.38 10.82
N LYS A 5 40.39 1.47 11.72
CA LYS A 5 40.80 0.10 11.38
C LYS A 5 39.63 -0.81 11.69
N CYS A 6 39.43 -1.83 10.87
CA CYS A 6 38.38 -2.81 11.10
C CYS A 6 38.61 -3.53 12.44
N ARG A 7 37.58 -3.61 13.29
CA ARG A 7 37.67 -4.31 14.59
C ARG A 7 37.79 -5.83 14.45
N ASN A 8 37.42 -6.37 13.29
CA ASN A 8 37.39 -7.81 13.06
C ASN A 8 38.68 -8.33 12.38
N CYS A 9 39.21 -7.62 11.37
CA CYS A 9 40.39 -8.06 10.62
C CYS A 9 41.57 -7.08 10.65
N GLY A 10 41.42 -5.91 11.28
CA GLY A 10 42.49 -4.91 11.39
C GLY A 10 42.79 -4.15 10.09
N SER A 11 42.07 -4.43 9.00
CA SER A 11 42.27 -3.77 7.72
C SER A 11 41.82 -2.31 7.72
N THR A 12 42.40 -1.53 6.82
CA THR A 12 42.10 -0.09 6.63
C THR A 12 41.23 0.17 5.40
N ASN A 13 40.77 -0.89 4.73
CA ASN A 13 39.99 -0.81 3.50
C ASN A 13 38.49 -0.81 3.83
N ILE A 14 37.99 0.37 4.20
CA ILE A 14 36.61 0.62 4.63
C ILE A 14 35.95 1.51 3.60
N GLU A 15 34.83 1.05 3.05
CA GLU A 15 33.99 1.82 2.14
C GLU A 15 32.77 2.34 2.91
N THR A 16 32.53 3.64 2.82
CA THR A 16 31.37 4.29 3.44
C THR A 16 30.41 4.69 2.33
N ASP A 17 29.20 4.14 2.33
CA ASP A 17 28.15 4.57 1.39
C ASP A 17 27.32 5.70 2.04
N PRO A 18 27.51 6.97 1.63
CA PRO A 18 26.77 8.09 2.19
C PRO A 18 25.26 8.05 1.89
N ALA A 19 24.81 7.24 0.93
CA ALA A 19 23.38 7.08 0.65
C ALA A 19 22.67 6.13 1.64
N ARG A 20 23.42 5.22 2.27
CA ARG A 20 22.90 4.26 3.26
C ARG A 20 23.30 4.60 4.70
N GLY A 21 24.42 5.30 4.90
CA GLY A 21 24.90 5.68 6.23
C GLY A 21 25.70 4.59 6.93
N ASP A 22 26.11 3.55 6.18
CA ASP A 22 26.82 2.39 6.70
C ASP A 22 28.29 2.42 6.25
N ALA A 23 29.20 2.08 7.17
CA ALA A 23 30.62 1.89 6.87
C ALA A 23 30.97 0.40 6.90
N ILE A 24 31.38 -0.16 5.75
CA ILE A 24 31.59 -1.60 5.57
C ILE A 24 33.07 -1.86 5.28
N CYS A 25 33.64 -2.85 5.96
CA CYS A 25 34.97 -3.36 5.64
C CYS A 25 34.91 -4.28 4.42
N MET A 26 35.59 -3.94 3.32
CA MET A 26 35.53 -4.71 2.06
C MET A 26 36.28 -6.05 2.12
N GLU A 27 37.14 -6.24 3.12
CA GLU A 27 37.96 -7.45 3.24
C GLU A 27 37.31 -8.55 4.09
N CYS A 28 36.46 -8.21 5.07
CA CYS A 28 35.79 -9.17 5.94
C CYS A 28 34.27 -9.01 6.03
N GLY A 29 33.70 -8.01 5.34
CA GLY A 29 32.26 -7.72 5.34
C GLY A 29 31.71 -7.15 6.65
N PHE A 30 32.57 -6.80 7.61
CA PHE A 30 32.15 -6.30 8.92
C PHE A 30 31.69 -4.84 8.84
N VAL A 31 30.49 -4.57 9.34
CA VAL A 31 29.91 -3.22 9.44
C VAL A 31 30.42 -2.56 10.71
N LEU A 32 31.10 -1.42 10.57
CA LEU A 32 31.81 -0.75 11.67
C LEU A 32 30.93 0.27 12.42
N GLU A 33 30.05 0.98 11.72
CA GLU A 33 29.15 2.00 12.26
C GLU A 33 27.85 2.07 11.45
N ASP A 34 26.71 2.09 12.16
CA ASP A 34 25.39 2.47 11.65
C ASP A 34 25.17 3.94 12.02
N SER A 35 25.39 4.87 11.09
CA SER A 35 25.05 6.27 11.33
C SER A 35 23.62 6.54 10.88
N VAL A 36 22.68 6.54 11.84
CA VAL A 36 21.30 6.94 11.57
C VAL A 36 21.30 8.42 11.21
N ILE A 37 21.06 8.73 9.93
CA ILE A 37 20.83 10.11 9.48
C ILE A 37 19.51 10.59 10.10
N VAL A 38 19.60 11.27 11.25
CA VAL A 38 18.46 11.98 11.82
C VAL A 38 18.27 13.26 11.00
N SER A 39 17.32 13.24 10.07
CA SER A 39 16.87 14.44 9.37
C SER A 39 16.16 15.37 10.34
N GLN A 40 16.91 16.29 10.97
CA GLN A 40 16.30 17.36 11.76
C GLN A 40 15.37 18.19 10.87
N PRO A 41 14.15 18.51 11.34
CA PRO A 41 13.23 19.38 10.62
C PRO A 41 13.85 20.78 10.55
N THR A 42 14.26 21.20 9.36
CA THR A 42 14.62 22.60 9.13
C THR A 42 13.36 23.36 8.73
N PHE A 43 13.11 24.48 9.37
CA PHE A 43 11.95 25.32 9.12
C PHE A 43 12.38 26.53 8.31
N GLU A 44 11.68 26.81 7.21
CA GLU A 44 11.88 28.03 6.43
C GLU A 44 10.67 28.95 6.58
N GLU A 45 10.93 30.22 6.86
CA GLU A 45 9.91 31.26 6.92
C GLU A 45 9.67 31.80 5.50
N SER A 46 8.52 31.48 4.93
CA SER A 46 8.10 32.08 3.65
C SER A 46 7.73 33.55 3.89
N SER A 47 7.94 34.40 2.87
CA SER A 47 7.66 35.86 2.90
C SER A 47 6.21 36.24 3.26
N SER A 48 5.33 35.27 3.44
CA SER A 48 3.97 35.41 3.99
C SER A 48 3.86 35.12 5.50
N GLY A 49 4.97 35.04 6.24
CA GLY A 49 5.00 34.75 7.68
C GLY A 49 4.60 33.31 8.05
N LYS A 50 4.54 32.41 7.06
CA LYS A 50 4.21 31.00 7.26
C LYS A 50 5.50 30.19 7.37
N VAL A 51 5.68 29.56 8.53
CA VAL A 51 6.79 28.65 8.81
C VAL A 51 6.41 27.26 8.28
N MET A 52 7.14 26.76 7.28
CA MET A 52 6.90 25.44 6.69
C MET A 52 8.11 24.53 6.95
N PRO A 53 7.89 23.27 7.39
CA PRO A 53 8.97 22.30 7.53
C PRO A 53 9.49 21.87 6.15
N LYS A 54 10.81 21.90 5.94
CA LYS A 54 11.49 21.50 4.69
C LYS A 54 11.68 19.97 4.56
N TYR A 55 10.63 19.19 4.76
CA TYR A 55 10.68 17.81 4.29
C TYR A 55 10.25 17.76 2.83
N PHE A 56 11.03 17.06 2.01
CA PHE A 56 10.57 16.65 0.69
C PHE A 56 9.41 15.68 0.91
N VAL A 57 8.17 16.17 0.77
CA VAL A 57 6.99 15.32 0.72
C VAL A 57 6.91 14.79 -0.71
N PRO A 58 7.08 13.49 -0.95
CA PRO A 58 6.82 12.93 -2.27
C PRO A 58 5.38 13.26 -2.68
N ASN A 59 5.14 13.55 -3.97
CA ASN A 59 3.83 13.87 -4.55
C ASN A 59 2.72 12.81 -4.30
N ASP A 60 3.04 11.72 -3.59
CA ASP A 60 2.11 10.67 -3.18
C ASP A 60 1.33 11.01 -1.89
N SER A 61 1.56 12.16 -1.26
CA SER A 61 0.75 12.67 -0.13
C SER A 61 0.03 13.96 -0.52
N THR A 62 -1.22 13.82 -0.96
CA THR A 62 -2.12 14.89 -1.41
C THR A 62 -2.43 15.86 -0.26
N GLY A 63 -1.67 16.94 -0.16
CA GLY A 63 -2.02 18.14 0.60
C GLY A 63 -2.52 19.25 -0.34
N GLY A 64 -3.78 19.65 -0.20
CA GLY A 64 -4.26 20.95 -0.70
C GLY A 64 -4.71 21.02 -2.16
N ALA A 65 -5.91 20.50 -2.45
CA ALA A 65 -6.62 20.88 -3.66
C ALA A 65 -7.15 22.32 -3.51
N THR A 66 -6.48 23.31 -4.13
CA THR A 66 -7.08 24.60 -4.44
C THR A 66 -7.06 24.84 -5.95
N ASN A 67 -8.20 24.55 -6.57
CA ASN A 67 -8.74 25.08 -7.82
C ASN A 67 -7.97 25.02 -9.15
N PHE A 68 -8.79 24.64 -10.16
CA PHE A 68 -8.71 24.95 -11.59
C PHE A 68 -7.42 24.52 -12.33
N GLY A 69 -7.43 23.27 -12.82
CA GLY A 69 -6.60 22.89 -13.98
C GLY A 69 -5.87 21.54 -13.91
N ALA A 70 -5.79 20.88 -12.75
CA ALA A 70 -5.00 19.67 -12.59
C ALA A 70 -5.76 18.39 -13.00
N ARG A 71 -5.91 18.13 -14.31
CA ARG A 71 -6.56 16.91 -14.84
C ARG A 71 -5.63 15.73 -15.14
N TYR A 72 -4.33 15.77 -14.81
CA TYR A 72 -3.38 14.81 -15.42
C TYR A 72 -2.50 13.97 -14.50
N PHE A 73 -2.72 13.89 -13.18
CA PHE A 73 -1.92 12.99 -12.32
C PHE A 73 -2.69 12.39 -11.12
N ASN A 74 -3.84 11.74 -11.37
CA ASN A 74 -4.62 11.02 -10.33
C ASN A 74 -4.66 9.49 -10.54
N GLU A 75 -3.70 8.91 -11.27
CA GLU A 75 -3.81 7.52 -11.70
C GLU A 75 -3.53 6.52 -10.57
N LYS A 76 -2.62 6.82 -9.63
CA LYS A 76 -2.27 5.91 -8.54
C LYS A 76 -3.25 5.94 -7.35
N GLU A 77 -3.91 7.07 -7.09
CA GLU A 77 -4.90 7.20 -6.01
C GLU A 77 -6.23 6.54 -6.38
N SER A 78 -6.61 6.60 -7.67
CA SER A 78 -7.86 6.01 -8.17
C SER A 78 -7.98 4.50 -7.90
N SER A 79 -6.87 3.76 -7.96
CA SER A 79 -6.84 2.31 -7.70
C SER A 79 -7.04 1.99 -6.21
N LYS A 80 -6.43 2.77 -5.32
CA LYS A 80 -6.62 2.65 -3.87
C LYS A 80 -8.05 2.97 -3.47
N GLN A 81 -8.63 4.05 -4.04
CA GLN A 81 -10.03 4.40 -3.80
C GLN A 81 -10.99 3.32 -4.31
N THR A 82 -10.70 2.74 -5.48
CA THR A 82 -11.51 1.62 -6.02
C THR A 82 -11.44 0.39 -5.13
N LEU A 83 -10.28 0.11 -4.54
CA LEU A 83 -10.09 -0.98 -3.60
C LEU A 83 -10.84 -0.76 -2.29
N GLU A 84 -10.76 0.42 -1.71
CA GLU A 84 -11.48 0.78 -0.47
C GLU A 84 -12.99 0.70 -0.66
N ASN A 85 -13.50 1.21 -1.78
CA ASN A 85 -14.92 1.09 -2.13
C ASN A 85 -15.32 -0.38 -2.32
N ALA A 86 -14.45 -1.20 -2.91
CA ALA A 86 -14.70 -2.62 -3.08
C ALA A 86 -14.76 -3.36 -1.74
N ARG A 87 -13.82 -3.07 -0.84
CA ARG A 87 -13.74 -3.65 0.51
C ARG A 87 -15.02 -3.40 1.30
N LYS A 88 -15.55 -2.17 1.29
CA LYS A 88 -16.83 -1.83 1.95
C LYS A 88 -17.99 -2.67 1.41
N GLY A 89 -18.10 -2.83 0.10
CA GLY A 89 -19.16 -3.65 -0.52
C GLY A 89 -19.01 -5.14 -0.21
N ILE A 90 -17.78 -5.66 -0.18
CA ILE A 90 -17.49 -7.05 0.21
C ILE A 90 -17.87 -7.29 1.67
N ILE A 91 -17.53 -6.38 2.58
CA ILE A 91 -17.90 -6.49 4.01
C ILE A 91 -19.42 -6.49 4.17
N HIS A 92 -20.12 -5.58 3.47
CA HIS A 92 -21.58 -5.52 3.54
C HIS A 92 -22.24 -6.83 3.09
N LEU A 93 -21.78 -7.40 1.96
CA LEU A 93 -22.23 -8.70 1.49
C LEU A 93 -21.88 -9.80 2.49
N ALA A 94 -20.66 -9.80 3.02
CA ALA A 94 -20.20 -10.80 3.98
C ALA A 94 -21.01 -10.78 5.29
N MET A 95 -21.40 -9.60 5.78
CA MET A 95 -22.28 -9.46 6.95
C MET A 95 -23.66 -10.08 6.68
N GLN A 96 -24.22 -9.89 5.49
CA GLN A 96 -25.51 -10.49 5.11
C GLN A 96 -25.41 -12.03 4.99
N LEU A 97 -24.25 -12.55 4.61
CA LEU A 97 -23.97 -13.98 4.45
C LEU A 97 -23.45 -14.64 5.76
N GLY A 98 -23.16 -13.84 6.79
CA GLY A 98 -22.59 -14.28 8.07
C GLY A 98 -21.16 -14.85 7.96
N LEU A 99 -20.36 -14.38 7.01
CA LEU A 99 -19.00 -14.87 6.77
C LEU A 99 -18.02 -14.38 7.85
N ASP A 100 -16.98 -15.18 8.10
CA ASP A 100 -15.92 -14.86 9.06
C ASP A 100 -14.93 -13.83 8.48
N GLU A 101 -14.16 -13.17 9.36
CA GLU A 101 -13.17 -12.17 8.96
C GLU A 101 -12.08 -12.77 8.04
N ASN A 102 -11.75 -14.05 8.23
CA ASN A 102 -10.80 -14.76 7.36
C ASN A 102 -11.31 -14.86 5.91
N ASP A 103 -12.60 -15.18 5.73
CA ASP A 103 -13.24 -15.27 4.41
C ASP A 103 -13.34 -13.88 3.75
N ILE A 104 -13.60 -12.84 4.55
CA ILE A 104 -13.62 -11.45 4.09
C ILE A 104 -12.24 -11.04 3.57
N ASN A 105 -11.20 -11.28 4.36
CA ASN A 105 -9.82 -10.93 3.99
C ASN A 105 -9.37 -11.68 2.73
N MET A 106 -9.71 -12.98 2.63
CA MET A 106 -9.45 -13.75 1.41
C MET A 106 -10.16 -13.15 0.20
N SER A 107 -11.41 -12.71 0.36
CA SER A 107 -12.24 -12.15 -0.73
C SER A 107 -11.64 -10.84 -1.26
N VAL A 108 -11.17 -9.99 -0.35
CA VAL A 108 -10.48 -8.74 -0.69
C VAL A 108 -9.17 -9.03 -1.43
N ARG A 109 -8.38 -10.02 -1.01
CA ARG A 109 -7.12 -10.40 -1.67
C ARG A 109 -7.33 -10.91 -3.10
N ILE A 110 -8.41 -11.66 -3.34
CA ILE A 110 -8.80 -12.08 -4.69
C ILE A 110 -9.19 -10.86 -5.53
N TYR A 111 -9.95 -9.92 -4.97
CA TYR A 111 -10.34 -8.69 -5.65
C TYR A 111 -9.12 -7.82 -6.02
N GLU A 112 -8.15 -7.66 -5.11
CA GLU A 112 -6.88 -6.96 -5.39
C GLU A 112 -6.13 -7.58 -6.56
N SER A 113 -6.06 -8.92 -6.60
CA SER A 113 -5.40 -9.66 -7.67
C SER A 113 -6.12 -9.48 -9.01
N ALA A 114 -7.46 -9.42 -8.99
CA ALA A 114 -8.28 -9.13 -10.17
C ALA A 114 -8.11 -7.68 -10.66
N LEU A 115 -7.99 -6.72 -9.75
CA LEU A 115 -7.79 -5.31 -10.06
C LEU A 115 -6.43 -5.08 -10.74
N LYS A 116 -5.36 -5.69 -10.22
CA LYS A 116 -4.01 -5.65 -10.82
C LYS A 116 -3.97 -6.19 -12.24
N ARG A 117 -4.86 -7.13 -12.58
CA ARG A 117 -4.99 -7.74 -13.91
C ARG A 117 -6.05 -7.06 -14.77
N ASN A 118 -6.62 -5.92 -14.34
CA ASN A 118 -7.69 -5.19 -15.03
C ASN A 118 -8.96 -6.01 -15.30
N MET A 119 -9.21 -7.09 -14.55
CA MET A 119 -10.39 -7.97 -14.73
C MET A 119 -11.69 -7.34 -14.24
N THR A 120 -11.61 -6.22 -13.51
CA THR A 120 -12.75 -5.48 -12.96
C THR A 120 -13.30 -4.41 -13.91
N ARG A 121 -12.65 -4.17 -15.06
CA ARG A 121 -13.01 -3.10 -16.00
C ARG A 121 -14.25 -3.45 -16.82
N GLY A 122 -15.18 -2.50 -16.96
CA GLY A 122 -16.37 -2.63 -17.81
C GLY A 122 -17.54 -3.42 -17.20
N ARG A 123 -17.42 -3.91 -15.96
CA ARG A 123 -18.48 -4.61 -15.23
C ARG A 123 -18.92 -3.79 -14.03
N LYS A 124 -20.21 -3.88 -13.65
CA LYS A 124 -20.72 -3.24 -12.44
C LYS A 124 -19.95 -3.76 -11.22
N GLN A 125 -19.54 -2.84 -10.35
CA GLN A 125 -18.73 -3.16 -9.16
C GLN A 125 -19.37 -4.23 -8.27
N VAL A 126 -20.71 -4.20 -8.14
CA VAL A 126 -21.47 -5.16 -7.34
C VAL A 126 -21.32 -6.60 -7.84
N HIS A 127 -21.25 -6.80 -9.15
CA HIS A 127 -21.01 -8.14 -9.74
C HIS A 127 -19.60 -8.64 -9.46
N ASN A 128 -18.60 -7.74 -9.53
CA ASN A 128 -17.21 -8.09 -9.24
C ASN A 128 -17.03 -8.44 -7.75
N GLN A 129 -17.66 -7.69 -6.84
CA GLN A 129 -17.68 -7.97 -5.41
C GLN A 129 -18.33 -9.33 -5.12
N ALA A 130 -19.52 -9.58 -5.66
CA ALA A 130 -20.24 -10.85 -5.49
C ALA A 130 -19.46 -12.05 -6.03
N ALA A 131 -18.79 -11.90 -7.19
CA ALA A 131 -17.95 -12.96 -7.76
C ALA A 131 -16.75 -13.32 -6.86
N CYS A 132 -16.09 -12.32 -6.27
CA CYS A 132 -14.96 -12.57 -5.37
C CYS A 132 -15.40 -13.31 -4.10
N VAL A 133 -16.53 -12.91 -3.51
CA VAL A 133 -17.12 -13.59 -2.34
C VAL A 133 -17.58 -15.01 -2.68
N TYR A 134 -18.12 -15.24 -3.88
CA TYR A 134 -18.49 -16.57 -4.32
C TYR A 134 -17.26 -17.51 -4.41
N ILE A 135 -16.14 -17.01 -4.94
CA ILE A 135 -14.91 -17.81 -5.09
C ILE A 135 -14.36 -18.25 -3.73
N THR A 136 -14.34 -17.36 -2.73
CA THR A 136 -13.87 -17.69 -1.37
C THR A 136 -14.78 -18.68 -0.66
N CYS A 137 -16.10 -18.48 -0.74
CA CYS A 137 -17.06 -19.40 -0.15
C CYS A 137 -16.98 -20.80 -0.77
N ARG A 138 -16.62 -20.88 -2.06
CA ARG A 138 -16.34 -22.15 -2.75
C ARG A 138 -15.05 -22.80 -2.29
N HIS A 139 -14.05 -22.03 -1.89
CA HIS A 139 -12.75 -22.56 -1.49
C HIS A 139 -12.74 -23.10 -0.05
N GLY A 140 -13.58 -22.53 0.83
CA GLY A 140 -13.67 -22.95 2.24
C GLY A 140 -14.67 -24.07 2.53
N ASP A 141 -15.19 -24.78 1.52
CA ASP A 141 -16.25 -25.81 1.65
C ASP A 141 -17.44 -25.35 2.53
N ASN A 142 -17.73 -24.05 2.52
CA ASN A 142 -18.78 -23.48 3.36
C ASN A 142 -20.15 -23.78 2.72
N PRO A 143 -21.11 -24.41 3.45
CA PRO A 143 -22.41 -24.82 2.91
C PRO A 143 -23.34 -23.65 2.54
N ARG A 144 -22.89 -22.40 2.70
CA ARG A 144 -23.66 -21.17 2.45
C ARG A 144 -23.62 -20.67 1.00
N ILE A 145 -22.99 -21.42 0.09
CA ILE A 145 -22.96 -21.16 -1.36
C ILE A 145 -24.37 -20.94 -1.96
N LEU A 146 -25.38 -21.64 -1.47
CA LEU A 146 -26.76 -21.55 -1.97
C LEU A 146 -27.40 -20.17 -1.74
N TYR A 147 -27.06 -19.49 -0.64
CA TYR A 147 -27.56 -18.15 -0.33
C TYR A 147 -26.93 -17.08 -1.26
N ILE A 148 -25.70 -17.32 -1.73
CA ILE A 148 -25.04 -16.47 -2.74
C ILE A 148 -25.72 -16.62 -4.10
N TYR A 149 -26.09 -17.83 -4.54
CA TYR A 149 -26.79 -18.03 -5.82
C TYR A 149 -28.17 -17.34 -5.85
N SER A 150 -28.89 -17.37 -4.72
CA SER A 150 -30.17 -16.67 -4.58
C SER A 150 -30.01 -15.14 -4.64
N ASN A 151 -29.02 -14.58 -3.95
CA ASN A 151 -28.75 -13.13 -3.95
C ASN A 151 -28.06 -12.65 -5.24
N ALA A 152 -27.29 -13.49 -5.94
CA ALA A 152 -26.71 -13.15 -7.23
C ALA A 152 -27.81 -12.97 -8.30
N LYS A 153 -28.89 -13.75 -8.25
CA LYS A 153 -30.05 -13.55 -9.13
C LYS A 153 -30.77 -12.23 -8.89
N SER A 154 -30.91 -11.78 -7.64
CA SER A 154 -31.49 -10.46 -7.35
C SER A 154 -30.58 -9.31 -7.81
N LEU A 155 -29.25 -9.48 -7.74
CA LEU A 155 -28.27 -8.53 -8.26
C LEU A 155 -28.22 -8.45 -9.80
N SER A 156 -28.53 -9.55 -10.51
CA SER A 156 -28.61 -9.57 -11.98
C SER A 156 -29.83 -8.85 -12.57
N ARG A 157 -30.80 -8.46 -11.73
CA ARG A 157 -32.00 -7.70 -12.13
C ARG A 157 -31.87 -6.18 -11.96
N ILE A 158 -30.72 -5.68 -11.49
CA ILE A 158 -30.41 -4.25 -11.34
C ILE A 158 -29.32 -3.86 -12.33
#